data_AF-A0A428N6N0-F1
#
_entry.id   AF-A0A428N6N0-F1
#
_cell.length_a   1.000
_cell.length_b   1.000
_cell.length_c   1.000
_cell.angle_alpha   90.00
_cell.angle_beta   90.00
_cell.angle_gamma   90.00
#
_symmetry.space_group_name_H-M   'P 1'
#
loop_
_entity.id
_entity.type
_entity.pdbx_description
1 polymer ?
#
loop_
_entity_poly.entity_id
_entity_poly.type
_entity_poly.pdbx_seq_one_letter_code
_entity_poly.pdbx_strand_id
1 'polypeptide(L)'
;MLLINPKLYYMLTNHPVPETETHPTSALLPGQFAHVAAEQLNKMSRFFRRNRHLLTCEQCGHREKYNIGQPLLDYSLVDRSKLVTQEMTVMDKVQFPFYFRCVHCNGAGEWKWSDRLEKSVYLGALGNTENPDDPSIPLNGESRLFDDYKPKWATSGEDYMLDLIQKDRSNADLWYKLGNLYYKSHRADLAAAVLEKAVELNPWHTEALYTLAQLLDTIDLKASHFYFHQVLLTVGSNKEMDIYMLRDVAAHSLWELESIYMESEESLPLFPSAQEAEGIADSPLHDFLTLTDEEKISFLNGSDVNAKTLESFYPLAEMFLTEQKEELSSKDQTFHHILDRATAEQKKENLEEYKRIRSAGMKLNADIFSYLIEQNGPQTMREISRFLNISFDKEDTFDQDVMTDFAIYEYDWDGQTPVQRYNQNHTESEERQQILEAANKAWSSLFYVKNASNIDGTVLLEDLIHGEEVEIIDNHFSATVDSDELLLYTRILPFSAFNITSGISFLFSKKDASYLLKQWEKQAEKREQDTVSPHCFKVFYRLYQNSDLGLPLDFQTTK
;
A
#
# COMPACT_ATOMS: atom_id res chain seq x y z
N MET A 1 -29.47 -2.76 27.94
CA MET A 1 -28.66 -3.42 28.99
C MET A 1 -27.46 -4.03 28.30
N LEU A 2 -26.24 -3.69 28.74
CA LEU A 2 -25.00 -4.23 28.18
C LEU A 2 -24.63 -5.51 28.94
N LEU A 3 -25.32 -6.60 28.60
CA LEU A 3 -25.11 -7.89 29.24
C LEU A 3 -23.73 -8.46 28.90
N ILE A 4 -23.14 -9.18 29.85
CA ILE A 4 -21.84 -9.86 29.68
C ILE A 4 -21.97 -11.36 29.90
N ASN A 5 -21.05 -12.12 29.29
CA ASN A 5 -20.96 -13.56 29.51
C ASN A 5 -20.41 -13.85 30.92
N PRO A 6 -21.11 -14.61 31.78
CA PRO A 6 -20.58 -14.99 33.10
C PRO A 6 -19.24 -15.73 33.01
N LYS A 7 -19.04 -16.52 31.94
CA LYS A 7 -17.76 -17.20 31.68
C LYS A 7 -16.64 -16.19 31.42
N LEU A 8 -16.89 -15.13 30.64
CA LEU A 8 -15.91 -14.06 30.42
C LEU A 8 -15.50 -13.42 31.74
N TYR A 9 -16.46 -13.04 32.58
CA TYR A 9 -16.18 -12.45 33.88
C TYR A 9 -15.29 -13.35 34.74
N TYR A 10 -15.59 -14.64 34.79
CA TYR A 10 -14.77 -15.63 35.50
C TYR A 10 -13.34 -15.70 34.91
N MET A 11 -13.21 -15.72 33.58
CA MET A 11 -11.90 -15.78 32.92
C MET A 11 -11.07 -14.52 33.14
N LEU A 12 -11.69 -13.35 33.34
CA LEU A 12 -10.98 -12.10 33.62
C LEU A 12 -10.61 -11.97 35.11
N THR A 13 -11.48 -12.40 36.02
CA THR A 13 -11.34 -12.10 37.46
C THR A 13 -10.88 -13.27 38.33
N ASN A 14 -10.93 -14.50 37.83
CA ASN A 14 -10.82 -15.74 38.65
C ASN A 14 -11.93 -15.92 39.69
N HIS A 15 -13.00 -15.14 39.63
CA HIS A 15 -14.12 -15.21 40.57
C HIS A 15 -15.44 -15.46 39.83
N PRO A 16 -16.36 -16.25 40.41
CA PRO A 16 -17.70 -16.37 39.86
C PRO A 16 -18.42 -15.01 39.96
N VAL A 17 -19.38 -14.77 39.06
CA VAL A 17 -20.27 -13.62 39.14
C VAL A 17 -20.97 -13.63 40.53
N PRO A 18 -21.08 -12.47 41.23
CA PRO A 18 -21.75 -12.42 42.52
C PRO A 18 -23.17 -12.99 42.47
N GLU A 19 -23.57 -13.77 43.48
CA GLU A 19 -24.90 -14.41 43.51
C GLU A 19 -26.07 -13.41 43.47
N THR A 20 -25.82 -12.15 43.85
CA THR A 20 -26.80 -11.06 43.77
C THR A 20 -27.04 -10.57 42.33
N GLU A 21 -26.16 -10.89 41.39
CA GLU A 21 -26.16 -10.41 40.01
C GLU A 21 -26.72 -11.49 39.07
N THR A 22 -28.04 -11.46 38.86
CA THR A 22 -28.73 -12.41 37.97
C THR A 22 -28.52 -12.10 36.49
N HIS A 23 -28.21 -10.84 36.16
CA HIS A 23 -27.96 -10.34 34.80
C HIS A 23 -26.69 -9.50 34.78
N PRO A 24 -25.50 -10.12 34.82
CA PRO A 24 -24.25 -9.38 34.88
C PRO A 24 -24.11 -8.45 33.67
N THR A 25 -23.69 -7.21 33.93
CA THR A 25 -23.51 -6.19 32.91
C THR A 25 -22.07 -5.68 32.90
N SER A 26 -21.76 -4.79 31.95
CA SER A 26 -20.45 -4.13 31.84
C SER A 26 -20.01 -3.41 33.12
N ALA A 27 -20.92 -3.12 34.05
CA ALA A 27 -20.61 -2.60 35.38
C ALA A 27 -19.80 -3.57 36.26
N LEU A 28 -19.64 -4.83 35.85
CA LEU A 28 -18.80 -5.82 36.55
C LEU A 28 -17.46 -6.07 35.84
N LEU A 29 -17.23 -5.53 34.64
CA LEU A 29 -15.99 -5.81 33.92
C LEU A 29 -14.79 -5.17 34.66
N PRO A 30 -13.67 -5.90 34.82
CA PRO A 30 -12.44 -5.30 35.30
C PRO A 30 -11.78 -4.45 34.20
N GLY A 31 -10.71 -3.75 34.58
CA GLY A 31 -9.98 -2.84 33.69
C GLY A 31 -10.32 -1.38 33.98
N GLN A 32 -9.47 -0.51 33.48
CA GLN A 32 -9.60 0.93 33.60
C GLN A 32 -10.62 1.49 32.59
N PHE A 33 -10.71 0.91 31.39
CA PHE A 33 -11.43 1.52 30.28
C PHE A 33 -12.78 0.88 29.97
N ALA A 34 -13.03 -0.35 30.44
CA ALA A 34 -14.28 -1.07 30.18
C ALA A 34 -15.55 -0.27 30.57
N HIS A 35 -15.54 0.36 31.75
CA HIS A 35 -16.65 1.18 32.23
C HIS A 35 -16.82 2.47 31.41
N VAL A 36 -15.72 3.16 31.13
CA VAL A 36 -15.74 4.41 30.36
C VAL A 36 -16.23 4.13 28.93
N ALA A 37 -15.77 3.05 28.31
CA ALA A 37 -16.25 2.59 27.02
C ALA A 37 -17.75 2.25 27.02
N ALA A 38 -18.26 1.63 28.09
CA ALA A 38 -19.68 1.33 28.24
C ALA A 38 -20.55 2.61 28.30
N GLU A 39 -20.09 3.63 29.01
CA GLU A 39 -20.77 4.92 29.12
C GLU A 39 -20.77 5.71 27.81
N GLN A 40 -19.69 5.60 27.02
CA GLN A 40 -19.49 6.35 25.78
C GLN A 40 -19.91 5.60 24.50
N LEU A 41 -20.41 4.36 24.61
CA LEU A 41 -20.78 3.51 23.47
C LEU A 41 -21.77 4.18 22.49
N ASN A 42 -22.58 5.13 22.96
CA ASN A 42 -23.53 5.87 22.11
C ASN A 42 -22.87 6.96 21.25
N LYS A 43 -21.69 7.47 21.65
CA LYS A 43 -20.90 8.49 20.96
C LYS A 43 -19.94 7.88 19.94
N MET A 44 -19.53 6.63 20.14
CA MET A 44 -18.67 5.91 19.22
C MET A 44 -19.28 5.79 17.83
N SER A 45 -18.42 5.84 16.82
CA SER A 45 -18.81 5.65 15.42
C SER A 45 -19.54 4.31 15.25
N ARG A 46 -20.63 4.35 14.47
CA ARG A 46 -21.38 3.13 14.15
C ARG A 46 -21.03 2.70 12.74
N PHE A 47 -20.38 1.54 12.66
CA PHE A 47 -20.09 0.90 11.37
C PHE A 47 -21.35 0.40 10.65
N PHE A 48 -22.48 0.26 11.37
CA PHE A 48 -23.71 -0.30 10.83
C PHE A 48 -24.95 0.51 11.21
N ARG A 49 -25.94 0.54 10.30
CA ARG A 49 -27.27 1.08 10.57
C ARG A 49 -27.96 0.26 11.66
N ARG A 50 -28.80 0.91 12.47
CA ARG A 50 -29.64 0.19 13.45
C ARG A 50 -30.60 -0.74 12.70
N ASN A 51 -30.53 -2.02 13.00
CA ASN A 51 -31.32 -3.05 12.35
C ASN A 51 -32.02 -3.91 13.40
N ARG A 52 -33.23 -3.50 13.81
CA ARG A 52 -33.94 -4.14 14.92
C ARG A 52 -35.03 -5.10 14.45
N HIS A 53 -34.88 -6.36 14.82
CA HIS A 53 -35.84 -7.43 14.51
C HIS A 53 -36.32 -8.15 15.75
N LEU A 54 -37.56 -8.63 15.68
CA LEU A 54 -38.15 -9.43 16.75
C LEU A 54 -37.56 -10.84 16.67
N LEU A 55 -36.86 -11.26 17.73
CA LEU A 55 -36.29 -12.60 17.85
C LEU A 55 -36.86 -13.29 19.09
N THR A 56 -36.94 -14.62 19.03
CA THR A 56 -37.27 -15.45 20.19
C THR A 56 -36.03 -16.19 20.63
N CYS A 57 -35.65 -16.03 21.89
CA CYS A 57 -34.56 -16.79 22.49
C CYS A 57 -34.99 -18.25 22.66
N GLU A 58 -34.28 -19.19 22.05
CA GLU A 58 -34.67 -20.59 22.11
C GLU A 58 -34.42 -21.24 23.48
N GLN A 59 -33.54 -20.65 24.29
CA GLN A 59 -33.26 -21.15 25.65
C GLN A 59 -34.38 -20.88 26.64
N CYS A 60 -35.06 -19.73 26.57
CA CYS A 60 -36.10 -19.34 27.55
C CYS A 60 -37.46 -18.99 26.93
N GLY A 61 -37.59 -19.01 25.60
CA GLY A 61 -38.81 -18.64 24.89
C GLY A 61 -39.14 -17.14 24.92
N HIS A 62 -38.30 -16.29 25.52
CA HIS A 62 -38.54 -14.85 25.60
C HIS A 62 -38.40 -14.19 24.22
N ARG A 63 -39.34 -13.32 23.89
CA ARG A 63 -39.47 -12.67 22.58
C ARG A 63 -39.34 -11.16 22.72
N GLU A 64 -38.34 -10.57 22.06
CA GLU A 64 -38.02 -9.14 22.15
C GLU A 64 -37.32 -8.65 20.86
N LYS A 65 -37.28 -7.34 20.64
CA LYS A 65 -36.55 -6.71 19.52
C LYS A 65 -35.06 -6.56 19.85
N TYR A 66 -34.22 -7.20 19.05
CA TYR A 66 -32.76 -7.11 19.14
C TYR A 66 -32.19 -6.38 17.93
N ASN A 67 -31.09 -5.65 18.15
CA ASN A 67 -30.31 -5.12 17.04
C ASN A 67 -29.40 -6.23 16.52
N ILE A 68 -29.57 -6.65 15.28
CA ILE A 68 -28.78 -7.73 14.66
C ILE A 68 -27.61 -7.21 13.83
N GLY A 69 -27.47 -5.88 13.73
CA GLY A 69 -26.50 -5.22 12.87
C GLY A 69 -26.72 -5.57 11.39
N GLN A 70 -25.63 -5.62 10.64
CA GLN A 70 -25.66 -5.93 9.21
C GLN A 70 -25.42 -7.43 9.01
N PRO A 71 -26.41 -8.21 8.50
CA PRO A 71 -26.19 -9.61 8.20
C PRO A 71 -25.16 -9.78 7.08
N LEU A 72 -24.44 -10.89 7.11
CA LEU A 72 -23.47 -11.28 6.08
C LEU A 72 -23.89 -12.60 5.43
N LEU A 73 -23.72 -12.70 4.12
CA LEU A 73 -23.95 -13.91 3.35
C LEU A 73 -22.96 -13.96 2.19
N ASP A 74 -22.16 -15.02 2.13
CA ASP A 74 -21.35 -15.30 0.95
C ASP A 74 -22.26 -15.75 -0.20
N TYR A 75 -22.49 -14.85 -1.16
CA TYR A 75 -23.36 -15.12 -2.30
C TYR A 75 -22.79 -16.17 -3.25
N SER A 76 -21.49 -16.48 -3.19
CA SER A 76 -20.91 -17.59 -3.97
C SER A 76 -21.48 -18.95 -3.56
N LEU A 77 -22.00 -19.05 -2.33
CA LEU A 77 -22.64 -20.26 -1.80
C LEU A 77 -24.14 -20.36 -2.17
N VAL A 78 -24.67 -19.39 -2.92
CA VAL A 78 -26.10 -19.29 -3.22
C VAL A 78 -26.39 -19.67 -4.67
N ASP A 79 -27.03 -20.82 -4.85
CA ASP A 79 -27.64 -21.20 -6.14
C ASP A 79 -29.07 -20.64 -6.22
N ARG A 80 -29.24 -19.52 -6.92
CA ARG A 80 -30.55 -18.85 -7.02
C ARG A 80 -31.63 -19.76 -7.63
N SER A 81 -31.26 -20.68 -8.52
CA SER A 81 -32.23 -21.60 -9.12
C SER A 81 -32.81 -22.55 -8.08
N LYS A 82 -31.94 -23.14 -7.26
CA LYS A 82 -32.31 -24.01 -6.14
C LYS A 82 -33.01 -23.26 -5.02
N LEU A 83 -32.69 -21.98 -4.84
CA LEU A 83 -33.38 -21.13 -3.88
C LEU A 83 -34.82 -20.89 -4.34
N VAL A 84 -35.06 -20.56 -5.62
CA VAL A 84 -36.43 -20.38 -6.14
C VAL A 84 -37.24 -21.68 -6.07
N THR A 85 -36.63 -22.83 -6.34
CA THR A 85 -37.31 -24.14 -6.24
C THR A 85 -37.42 -24.69 -4.82
N GLN A 86 -36.91 -23.97 -3.81
CA GLN A 86 -36.87 -24.38 -2.40
C GLN A 86 -36.06 -25.66 -2.13
N GLU A 87 -35.18 -26.05 -3.05
CA GLU A 87 -34.22 -27.15 -2.87
C GLU A 87 -33.04 -26.75 -1.96
N MET A 88 -32.90 -25.46 -1.66
CA MET A 88 -31.92 -24.96 -0.70
C MET A 88 -32.51 -23.87 0.20
N THR A 89 -31.86 -23.69 1.34
CA THR A 89 -32.07 -22.54 2.23
C THR A 89 -30.79 -21.75 2.41
N VAL A 90 -30.93 -20.43 2.60
CA VAL A 90 -29.84 -19.51 2.98
C VAL A 90 -29.79 -19.26 4.48
N MET A 91 -30.81 -19.67 5.24
CA MET A 91 -30.98 -19.33 6.65
C MET A 91 -29.87 -19.88 7.56
N ASP A 92 -29.26 -21.00 7.16
CA ASP A 92 -28.15 -21.63 7.89
C ASP A 92 -26.78 -21.10 7.46
N LYS A 93 -26.74 -20.27 6.41
CA LYS A 93 -25.51 -19.70 5.83
C LYS A 93 -25.30 -18.23 6.22
N VAL A 94 -26.33 -17.56 6.75
CA VAL A 94 -26.28 -16.14 7.10
C VAL A 94 -25.63 -15.97 8.47
N GLN A 95 -24.71 -15.01 8.56
CA GLN A 95 -24.02 -14.65 9.80
C GLN A 95 -24.48 -13.29 10.31
N PHE A 96 -24.46 -13.13 11.63
CA PHE A 96 -24.85 -11.93 12.35
C PHE A 96 -23.68 -11.49 13.26
N PRO A 97 -22.80 -10.61 12.76
CA PRO A 97 -21.59 -10.19 13.46
C PRO A 97 -21.86 -9.21 14.61
N PHE A 98 -23.10 -8.77 14.82
CA PHE A 98 -23.43 -7.87 15.91
C PHE A 98 -23.63 -8.64 17.22
N TYR A 99 -23.02 -8.17 18.31
CA TYR A 99 -23.11 -8.84 19.59
C TYR A 99 -24.39 -8.46 20.35
N PHE A 100 -25.14 -9.47 20.79
CA PHE A 100 -26.23 -9.31 21.75
C PHE A 100 -26.52 -10.64 22.48
N ARG A 101 -27.14 -10.53 23.67
CA ARG A 101 -27.59 -11.66 24.49
C ARG A 101 -29.06 -11.47 24.87
N CYS A 102 -29.73 -12.55 25.24
CA CYS A 102 -31.13 -12.49 25.66
C CYS A 102 -31.29 -11.62 26.90
N VAL A 103 -32.15 -10.59 26.81
CA VAL A 103 -32.39 -9.67 27.93
C VAL A 103 -33.04 -10.34 29.14
N HIS A 104 -33.62 -11.54 28.96
CA HIS A 104 -34.33 -12.26 30.01
C HIS A 104 -33.48 -13.34 30.69
N CYS A 105 -32.74 -14.17 29.95
CA CYS A 105 -31.93 -15.26 30.54
C CYS A 105 -30.42 -15.09 30.38
N ASN A 106 -29.95 -13.98 29.80
CA ASN A 106 -28.55 -13.76 29.41
C ASN A 106 -27.99 -14.80 28.42
N GLY A 107 -28.88 -15.60 27.83
CA GLY A 107 -28.56 -16.64 26.86
C GLY A 107 -27.93 -16.09 25.57
N ALA A 108 -27.01 -16.86 25.02
CA ALA A 108 -26.44 -16.72 23.68
C ALA A 108 -26.79 -17.96 22.85
N GLY A 109 -26.61 -17.90 21.52
CA GLY A 109 -26.81 -19.06 20.64
C GLY A 109 -27.99 -18.92 19.68
N GLU A 110 -28.78 -19.98 19.51
CA GLU A 110 -29.81 -20.03 18.46
C GLU A 110 -31.01 -19.13 18.76
N TRP A 111 -31.41 -18.41 17.72
CA TRP A 111 -32.50 -17.45 17.75
C TRP A 111 -33.51 -17.83 16.68
N LYS A 112 -34.79 -17.87 17.06
CA LYS A 112 -35.87 -17.98 16.09
C LYS A 112 -36.21 -16.59 15.53
N TRP A 113 -36.26 -16.50 14.20
CA TRP A 113 -36.43 -15.24 13.49
C TRP A 113 -37.91 -14.89 13.33
N SER A 114 -38.17 -13.62 13.02
CA SER A 114 -39.49 -13.20 12.55
C SER A 114 -39.60 -13.39 11.05
N ASP A 115 -40.78 -13.76 10.54
CA ASP A 115 -41.06 -13.93 9.10
C ASP A 115 -40.59 -12.74 8.25
N ARG A 116 -40.62 -11.53 8.82
CA ARG A 116 -40.09 -10.32 8.17
C ARG A 116 -38.59 -10.40 7.91
N LEU A 117 -37.81 -10.79 8.90
CA LEU A 117 -36.35 -10.95 8.77
C LEU A 117 -36.03 -12.05 7.77
N GLU A 118 -36.72 -13.19 7.87
CA GLU A 118 -36.54 -14.30 6.94
C GLU A 118 -36.79 -13.87 5.50
N LYS A 119 -37.90 -13.15 5.27
CA LYS A 119 -38.25 -12.62 3.96
C LYS A 119 -37.19 -11.64 3.43
N SER A 120 -36.70 -10.70 4.25
CA SER A 120 -35.68 -9.75 3.82
C SER A 120 -34.37 -10.45 3.41
N VAL A 121 -33.93 -11.43 4.20
CA VAL A 121 -32.73 -12.23 3.91
C VAL A 121 -32.90 -13.01 2.59
N TYR A 122 -34.07 -13.63 2.40
CA TYR A 122 -34.36 -14.41 1.19
C TYR A 122 -34.39 -13.54 -0.07
N LEU A 123 -35.03 -12.37 0.01
CA LEU A 123 -35.08 -11.42 -1.10
C LEU A 123 -33.68 -10.89 -1.44
N GLY A 124 -32.86 -10.60 -0.43
CA GLY A 124 -31.45 -10.24 -0.60
C GLY A 124 -30.65 -11.31 -1.35
N ALA A 125 -30.80 -12.57 -0.95
CA ALA A 125 -30.15 -13.71 -1.61
C ALA A 125 -30.57 -13.93 -3.07
N LEU A 126 -31.82 -13.59 -3.41
CA LEU A 126 -32.30 -13.61 -4.79
C LEU A 126 -31.81 -12.42 -5.63
N GLY A 127 -31.16 -11.42 -5.01
CA GLY A 127 -30.78 -10.17 -5.65
C GLY A 127 -31.96 -9.22 -5.87
N ASN A 128 -33.09 -9.43 -5.18
CA ASN A 128 -34.22 -8.53 -5.23
C ASN A 128 -34.04 -7.42 -4.19
N THR A 129 -33.76 -6.21 -4.68
CA THR A 129 -33.54 -5.00 -3.89
C THR A 129 -34.67 -3.99 -4.12
N GLU A 130 -35.93 -4.39 -3.96
CA GLU A 130 -37.07 -3.44 -3.92
C GLU A 130 -36.80 -2.24 -2.99
N ASN A 131 -36.00 -2.46 -1.94
CA ASN A 131 -35.37 -1.42 -1.16
C ASN A 131 -33.87 -1.76 -0.95
N PRO A 132 -32.96 -1.28 -1.81
CA PRO A 132 -31.52 -1.59 -1.72
C PRO A 132 -30.89 -1.10 -0.41
N ASP A 133 -31.54 -0.16 0.27
CA ASP A 133 -31.12 0.44 1.53
C ASP A 133 -31.59 -0.31 2.79
N ASP A 134 -32.34 -1.41 2.67
CA ASP A 134 -32.79 -2.21 3.83
C ASP A 134 -31.57 -2.89 4.50
N PRO A 135 -31.21 -2.51 5.75
CA PRO A 135 -30.06 -3.09 6.44
C PRO A 135 -30.24 -4.57 6.81
N SER A 136 -31.42 -5.13 6.60
CA SER A 136 -31.73 -6.55 6.77
C SER A 136 -31.28 -7.41 5.58
N ILE A 137 -31.01 -6.80 4.44
CA ILE A 137 -30.43 -7.48 3.27
C ILE A 137 -28.96 -7.79 3.58
N PRO A 138 -28.51 -9.05 3.48
CA PRO A 138 -27.13 -9.40 3.76
C PRO A 138 -26.14 -8.68 2.83
N LEU A 139 -24.99 -8.27 3.38
CA LEU A 139 -23.86 -7.89 2.54
C LEU A 139 -23.12 -9.14 2.06
N ASN A 140 -22.56 -9.06 0.85
CA ASN A 140 -21.72 -10.13 0.34
C ASN A 140 -20.46 -10.24 1.19
N GLY A 141 -20.22 -11.42 1.76
CA GLY A 141 -19.04 -11.69 2.57
C GLY A 141 -19.36 -12.55 3.76
N GLU A 142 -18.37 -12.69 4.63
CA GLU A 142 -18.43 -13.59 5.76
C GLU A 142 -17.55 -13.09 6.91
N SER A 143 -17.90 -13.49 8.12
CA SER A 143 -17.10 -13.28 9.32
C SER A 143 -16.38 -14.59 9.65
N ARG A 144 -15.05 -14.51 9.71
CA ARG A 144 -14.18 -15.63 10.10
C ARG A 144 -13.33 -15.22 11.30
N LEU A 145 -13.09 -16.17 12.19
CA LEU A 145 -12.02 -16.05 13.18
C LEU A 145 -10.68 -16.46 12.55
N PHE A 146 -9.60 -16.29 13.32
CA PHE A 146 -8.22 -16.52 12.90
C PHE A 146 -7.91 -17.96 12.45
N ASP A 147 -8.78 -18.91 12.78
CA ASP A 147 -8.66 -20.35 12.48
C ASP A 147 -9.77 -20.84 11.53
N ASP A 148 -10.32 -19.93 10.71
CA ASP A 148 -11.42 -20.17 9.76
C ASP A 148 -12.77 -20.56 10.39
N TYR A 149 -12.92 -20.53 11.71
CA TYR A 149 -14.23 -20.72 12.33
C TYR A 149 -15.20 -19.62 11.89
N LYS A 150 -16.39 -20.03 11.42
CA LYS A 150 -17.44 -19.15 10.88
C LYS A 150 -18.63 -19.08 11.85
N PRO A 151 -18.59 -18.22 12.87
CA PRO A 151 -19.69 -18.13 13.81
C PRO A 151 -20.95 -17.60 13.11
N LYS A 152 -22.09 -18.26 13.33
CA LYS A 152 -23.40 -17.73 12.91
C LYS A 152 -23.74 -16.45 13.67
N TRP A 153 -23.39 -16.39 14.96
CA TRP A 153 -23.60 -15.25 15.83
C TRP A 153 -22.29 -14.84 16.49
N ALA A 154 -22.06 -13.54 16.67
CA ALA A 154 -20.87 -13.05 17.39
C ALA A 154 -20.71 -13.69 18.78
N THR A 155 -21.80 -13.99 19.48
CA THR A 155 -21.78 -14.70 20.77
C THR A 155 -21.37 -16.17 20.67
N SER A 156 -21.64 -16.85 19.55
CA SER A 156 -21.08 -18.19 19.28
C SER A 156 -19.57 -18.12 19.01
N GLY A 157 -19.10 -17.02 18.43
CA GLY A 157 -17.67 -16.72 18.31
C GLY A 157 -17.03 -16.47 19.67
N GLU A 158 -17.70 -15.72 20.55
CA GLU A 158 -17.26 -15.48 21.92
C GLU A 158 -17.12 -16.79 22.71
N ASP A 159 -18.14 -17.65 22.71
CA ASP A 159 -18.09 -18.92 23.44
C ASP A 159 -16.93 -19.81 22.94
N TYR A 160 -16.72 -19.86 21.63
CA TYR A 160 -15.58 -20.56 21.02
C TYR A 160 -14.23 -20.00 21.48
N MET A 161 -14.06 -18.67 21.46
CA MET A 161 -12.85 -18.02 21.93
C MET A 161 -12.60 -18.26 23.43
N LEU A 162 -13.66 -18.22 24.25
CA LEU A 162 -13.55 -18.49 25.69
C LEU A 162 -13.19 -19.96 25.97
N ASP A 163 -13.59 -20.91 25.13
CA ASP A 163 -13.15 -22.31 25.21
C ASP A 163 -11.65 -22.47 24.87
N LEU A 164 -11.14 -21.69 23.92
CA LEU A 164 -9.71 -21.66 23.59
C LEU A 164 -8.91 -21.02 24.72
N ILE A 165 -9.32 -19.84 25.20
CA ILE A 165 -8.68 -19.13 26.31
C ILE A 165 -8.68 -19.98 27.58
N GLN A 166 -9.73 -20.76 27.83
CA GLN A 166 -9.77 -21.65 29.00
C GLN A 166 -8.63 -22.69 29.00
N LYS A 167 -8.15 -23.11 27.82
CA LYS A 167 -7.04 -24.07 27.68
C LYS A 167 -5.69 -23.43 27.99
N ASP A 168 -5.53 -22.15 27.65
CA ASP A 168 -4.35 -21.34 27.96
C ASP A 168 -4.75 -19.88 28.22
N ARG A 169 -4.89 -19.54 29.50
CA ARG A 169 -5.32 -18.20 29.93
C ARG A 169 -4.20 -17.16 29.91
N SER A 170 -2.96 -17.59 29.75
CA SER A 170 -1.77 -16.74 29.65
C SER A 170 -1.45 -16.32 28.20
N ASN A 171 -2.14 -16.89 27.21
CA ASN A 171 -1.94 -16.55 25.81
C ASN A 171 -2.55 -15.17 25.49
N ALA A 172 -1.70 -14.16 25.35
CA ALA A 172 -2.12 -12.78 25.04
C ALA A 172 -2.85 -12.68 23.68
N ASP A 173 -2.40 -13.42 22.66
CA ASP A 173 -2.98 -13.39 21.31
C ASP A 173 -4.44 -13.83 21.31
N LEU A 174 -4.79 -14.85 22.11
CA LEU A 174 -6.19 -15.29 22.23
C LEU A 174 -7.08 -14.22 22.85
N TRP A 175 -6.58 -13.47 23.83
CA TRP A 175 -7.29 -12.33 24.41
C TRP A 175 -7.43 -11.18 23.41
N TYR A 176 -6.36 -10.86 22.66
CA TYR A 176 -6.38 -9.89 21.57
C TYR A 176 -7.40 -10.27 20.49
N LYS A 177 -7.40 -11.52 20.03
CA LYS A 177 -8.35 -12.05 19.03
C LYS A 177 -9.80 -11.94 19.52
N LEU A 178 -10.05 -12.16 20.80
CA LEU A 178 -11.37 -11.94 21.40
C LEU A 178 -11.71 -10.44 21.46
N GLY A 179 -10.74 -9.58 21.77
CA GLY A 179 -10.88 -8.12 21.71
C GLY A 179 -11.30 -7.63 20.33
N ASN A 180 -10.64 -8.11 19.29
CA ASN A 180 -11.00 -7.84 17.90
C ASN A 180 -12.42 -8.28 17.57
N LEU A 181 -12.85 -9.45 18.03
CA LEU A 181 -14.22 -9.92 17.85
C LEU A 181 -15.20 -8.93 18.48
N TYR A 182 -14.98 -8.52 19.73
CA TYR A 182 -15.86 -7.56 20.41
C TYR A 182 -15.85 -6.17 19.78
N TYR A 183 -14.67 -5.68 19.39
CA TYR A 183 -14.50 -4.38 18.74
C TYR A 183 -15.32 -4.31 17.45
N LYS A 184 -15.14 -5.31 16.57
CA LYS A 184 -15.91 -5.45 15.32
C LYS A 184 -17.41 -5.68 15.56
N SER A 185 -17.76 -6.31 16.69
CA SER A 185 -19.16 -6.55 17.09
C SER A 185 -19.82 -5.39 17.83
N HIS A 186 -19.19 -4.21 17.87
CA HIS A 186 -19.66 -2.98 18.50
C HIS A 186 -19.91 -3.11 20.01
N ARG A 187 -19.02 -3.84 20.69
CA ARG A 187 -18.93 -3.96 22.15
C ARG A 187 -17.58 -3.45 22.65
N ALA A 188 -17.38 -2.14 22.54
CA ALA A 188 -16.14 -1.50 22.97
C ALA A 188 -15.85 -1.70 24.47
N ASP A 189 -16.89 -1.81 25.28
CA ASP A 189 -16.78 -2.16 26.70
C ASP A 189 -16.13 -3.53 26.93
N LEU A 190 -16.58 -4.57 26.20
CA LEU A 190 -15.96 -5.89 26.28
C LEU A 190 -14.59 -5.92 25.65
N ALA A 191 -14.41 -5.23 24.52
CA ALA A 191 -13.14 -5.13 23.81
C ALA A 191 -12.06 -4.49 24.68
N ALA A 192 -12.36 -3.37 25.34
CA ALA A 192 -11.44 -2.71 26.27
C ALA A 192 -10.98 -3.68 27.37
N ALA A 193 -11.92 -4.35 28.06
CA ALA A 193 -11.59 -5.26 29.16
C ALA A 193 -10.63 -6.40 28.74
N VAL A 194 -10.83 -7.00 27.56
CA VAL A 194 -9.96 -8.11 27.10
C VAL A 194 -8.69 -7.64 26.41
N LEU A 195 -8.68 -6.47 25.78
CA LEU A 195 -7.47 -5.87 25.20
C LEU A 195 -6.52 -5.41 26.32
N GLU A 196 -7.06 -4.80 27.38
CA GLU A 196 -6.30 -4.52 28.61
C GLU A 196 -5.69 -5.80 29.17
N LYS A 197 -6.45 -6.92 29.16
CA LYS A 197 -5.90 -8.20 29.60
C LYS A 197 -4.78 -8.73 28.69
N ALA A 198 -4.92 -8.57 27.37
CA ALA A 198 -3.89 -8.95 26.41
C ALA A 198 -2.58 -8.17 26.65
N VAL A 199 -2.69 -6.84 26.84
CA VAL A 199 -1.55 -5.96 27.13
C VAL A 199 -0.94 -6.24 28.50
N GLU A 200 -1.75 -6.59 29.51
CA GLU A 200 -1.23 -7.03 30.83
C GLU A 200 -0.37 -8.30 30.71
N LEU A 201 -0.79 -9.26 29.88
CA LEU A 201 -0.07 -10.52 29.66
C LEU A 201 1.17 -10.34 28.79
N ASN A 202 1.09 -9.48 27.78
CA ASN A 202 2.20 -9.12 26.91
C ASN A 202 2.18 -7.61 26.60
N PRO A 203 2.98 -6.81 27.33
CA PRO A 203 3.09 -5.37 27.08
C PRO A 203 3.67 -5.01 25.71
N TRP A 204 4.26 -5.96 24.98
CA TRP A 204 4.88 -5.78 23.67
C TRP A 204 3.98 -6.26 22.51
N HIS A 205 2.72 -6.59 22.78
CA HIS A 205 1.79 -7.05 21.75
C HIS A 205 1.25 -5.87 20.92
N THR A 206 1.96 -5.54 19.84
CA THR A 206 1.70 -4.36 18.98
C THR A 206 0.26 -4.26 18.51
N GLU A 207 -0.36 -5.36 18.09
CA GLU A 207 -1.73 -5.39 17.57
C GLU A 207 -2.78 -5.13 18.66
N ALA A 208 -2.54 -5.64 19.86
CA ALA A 208 -3.41 -5.39 21.01
C ALA A 208 -3.32 -3.92 21.43
N LEU A 209 -2.10 -3.36 21.48
CA LEU A 209 -1.84 -1.95 21.76
C LEU A 209 -2.52 -1.06 20.71
N TYR A 210 -2.37 -1.39 19.43
CA TYR A 210 -2.96 -0.63 18.32
C TYR A 210 -4.48 -0.63 18.36
N THR A 211 -5.09 -1.80 18.54
CA THR A 211 -6.55 -1.91 18.65
C THR A 211 -7.08 -1.18 19.88
N LEU A 212 -6.36 -1.24 21.01
CA LEU A 212 -6.72 -0.53 22.23
C LEU A 212 -6.60 0.99 22.04
N ALA A 213 -5.55 1.48 21.39
CA ALA A 213 -5.38 2.90 21.05
C ALA A 213 -6.55 3.41 20.19
N GLN A 214 -6.86 2.73 19.09
CA GLN A 214 -8.00 3.07 18.21
C GLN A 214 -9.35 3.04 18.93
N LEU A 215 -9.54 2.10 19.87
CA LEU A 215 -10.74 2.05 20.69
C LEU A 215 -10.84 3.28 21.60
N LEU A 216 -9.72 3.69 22.20
CA LEU A 216 -9.64 4.76 23.19
C LEU A 216 -9.67 6.15 22.58
N ASP A 217 -9.35 6.29 21.31
CA ASP A 217 -9.31 7.58 20.61
C ASP A 217 -10.60 8.41 20.80
N THR A 218 -11.76 7.75 20.79
CA THR A 218 -13.07 8.40 21.00
C THR A 218 -13.53 8.46 22.46
N ILE A 219 -12.73 7.95 23.40
CA ILE A 219 -13.10 7.72 24.81
C ILE A 219 -12.23 8.54 25.76
N ASP A 220 -10.91 8.39 25.61
CA ASP A 220 -9.85 8.94 26.46
C ASP A 220 -8.63 9.22 25.57
N LEU A 221 -8.54 10.46 25.09
CA LEU A 221 -7.47 10.92 24.21
C LEU A 221 -6.07 10.74 24.80
N LYS A 222 -5.91 10.85 26.13
CA LYS A 222 -4.60 10.68 26.79
C LYS A 222 -4.19 9.22 26.80
N ALA A 223 -5.13 8.33 27.07
CA ALA A 223 -4.86 6.91 27.00
C ALA A 223 -4.60 6.46 25.56
N SER A 224 -5.39 6.95 24.59
CA SER A 224 -5.16 6.74 23.16
C SER A 224 -3.74 7.14 22.75
N HIS A 225 -3.34 8.37 23.08
CA HIS A 225 -2.00 8.92 22.85
C HIS A 225 -0.90 8.00 23.43
N PHE A 226 -1.03 7.63 24.71
CA PHE A 226 -0.09 6.72 25.36
C PHE A 226 0.06 5.39 24.61
N TYR A 227 -1.06 4.76 24.23
CA TYR A 227 -1.00 3.46 23.54
C TYR A 227 -0.47 3.59 22.11
N PHE A 228 -0.75 4.67 21.38
CA PHE A 228 -0.11 4.92 20.08
C PHE A 228 1.41 5.10 20.20
N HIS A 229 1.91 5.75 21.27
CA HIS A 229 3.34 5.75 21.56
C HIS A 229 3.86 4.34 21.78
N GLN A 230 3.18 3.50 22.57
CA GLN A 230 3.58 2.10 22.77
C GLN A 230 3.56 1.29 21.45
N VAL A 231 2.64 1.57 20.52
CA VAL A 231 2.66 0.95 19.18
C VAL A 231 3.95 1.30 18.46
N LEU A 232 4.31 2.59 18.37
CA LEU A 232 5.56 3.02 17.74
C LEU A 232 6.80 2.39 18.39
N LEU A 233 6.76 2.17 19.70
CA LEU A 233 7.87 1.54 20.44
C LEU A 233 7.94 0.01 20.28
N THR A 234 6.88 -0.65 19.80
CA THR A 234 6.84 -2.12 19.69
C THR A 234 6.86 -2.62 18.24
N VAL A 235 6.45 -1.78 17.29
CA VAL A 235 6.28 -2.15 15.87
C VAL A 235 7.55 -2.73 15.25
N GLY A 236 8.72 -2.12 15.51
CA GLY A 236 10.01 -2.60 15.02
C GLY A 236 10.51 -3.91 15.64
N SER A 237 9.81 -4.46 16.64
CA SER A 237 10.10 -5.77 17.25
C SER A 237 9.10 -6.86 16.89
N ASN A 238 7.97 -6.52 16.27
CA ASN A 238 6.98 -7.49 15.83
C ASN A 238 7.50 -8.28 14.64
N LYS A 239 7.48 -9.61 14.70
CA LYS A 239 7.95 -10.52 13.63
C LYS A 239 6.84 -11.38 13.03
N GLU A 240 5.62 -11.24 13.53
CA GLU A 240 4.48 -12.04 13.09
C GLU A 240 3.75 -11.38 11.91
N MET A 241 3.75 -10.05 11.88
CA MET A 241 3.09 -9.26 10.85
C MET A 241 4.05 -8.94 9.70
N ASP A 242 3.48 -8.84 8.49
CA ASP A 242 4.19 -8.40 7.29
C ASP A 242 4.74 -6.97 7.43
N ILE A 243 5.94 -6.73 6.90
CA ILE A 243 6.65 -5.45 7.08
C ILE A 243 5.89 -4.25 6.50
N TYR A 244 5.13 -4.42 5.41
CA TYR A 244 4.31 -3.35 4.84
C TYR A 244 3.11 -3.04 5.74
N MET A 245 2.50 -4.07 6.35
CA MET A 245 1.44 -3.85 7.35
C MET A 245 1.98 -3.16 8.61
N LEU A 246 3.19 -3.53 9.07
CA LEU A 246 3.84 -2.84 10.19
C LEU A 246 4.13 -1.36 9.86
N ARG A 247 4.59 -1.07 8.63
CA ARG A 247 4.74 0.30 8.15
C ARG A 247 3.43 1.07 8.18
N ASP A 248 2.34 0.47 7.70
CA ASP A 248 1.01 1.08 7.71
C ASP A 248 0.49 1.34 9.14
N VAL A 249 0.71 0.39 10.06
CA VAL A 249 0.36 0.55 11.49
C VAL A 249 1.13 1.71 12.12
N ALA A 250 2.44 1.80 11.86
CA ALA A 250 3.27 2.90 12.36
C ALA A 250 2.86 4.24 11.74
N ALA A 251 2.63 4.29 10.43
CA ALA A 251 2.17 5.48 9.71
C ALA A 251 0.81 5.97 10.20
N HIS A 252 -0.14 5.06 10.41
CA HIS A 252 -1.44 5.39 10.97
C HIS A 252 -1.32 5.88 12.42
N SER A 253 -0.45 5.26 13.22
CA SER A 253 -0.23 5.71 14.61
C SER A 253 0.32 7.13 14.64
N LEU A 254 1.25 7.47 13.74
CA LEU A 254 1.77 8.84 13.59
C LEU A 254 0.70 9.83 13.12
N TRP A 255 -0.18 9.42 12.19
CA TRP A 255 -1.33 10.23 11.80
C TRP A 255 -2.21 10.55 13.01
N GLU A 256 -2.65 9.53 13.76
CA GLU A 256 -3.52 9.74 14.92
C GLU A 256 -2.84 10.62 15.98
N LEU A 257 -1.54 10.42 16.23
CA LEU A 257 -0.75 11.26 17.13
C LEU A 257 -0.66 12.71 16.66
N GLU A 258 -0.54 12.95 15.35
CA GLU A 258 -0.63 14.29 14.78
C GLU A 258 -2.02 14.92 15.01
N SER A 259 -3.08 14.15 14.79
CA SER A 259 -4.46 14.60 15.04
C SER A 259 -4.65 14.99 16.51
N ILE A 260 -4.22 14.12 17.43
CA ILE A 260 -4.27 14.38 18.88
C ILE A 260 -3.43 15.61 19.25
N TYR A 261 -2.22 15.76 18.68
CA TYR A 261 -1.37 16.92 18.91
C TYR A 261 -2.07 18.22 18.51
N MET A 262 -2.74 18.24 17.36
CA MET A 262 -3.45 19.42 16.83
C MET A 262 -4.73 19.75 17.61
N GLU A 263 -5.41 18.74 18.16
CA GLU A 263 -6.67 18.92 18.90
C GLU A 263 -6.47 19.13 20.42
N SER A 264 -5.35 18.69 20.98
CA SER A 264 -5.14 18.70 22.43
C SER A 264 -4.83 20.10 22.97
N GLU A 265 -5.56 20.52 24.02
CA GLU A 265 -5.24 21.74 24.78
C GLU A 265 -3.98 21.55 25.66
N GLU A 266 -3.62 20.31 25.97
CA GLU A 266 -2.56 19.95 26.91
C GLU A 266 -1.17 19.83 26.28
N SER A 267 -1.04 20.06 24.97
CA SER A 267 0.25 19.97 24.25
C SER A 267 0.90 18.58 24.41
N LEU A 268 0.11 17.52 24.20
CA LEU A 268 0.62 16.14 24.25
C LEU A 268 1.68 15.94 23.16
N PRO A 269 2.88 15.41 23.45
CA PRO A 269 3.97 15.33 22.48
C PRO A 269 3.65 14.34 21.37
N LEU A 270 3.90 14.70 20.11
CA LEU A 270 3.57 13.85 18.97
C LEU A 270 4.37 12.53 18.98
N PHE A 271 5.65 12.59 19.35
CA PHE A 271 6.56 11.44 19.35
C PHE A 271 6.88 10.97 20.77
N PRO A 272 7.19 9.67 20.97
CA PRO A 272 7.76 9.21 22.23
C PRO A 272 9.12 9.89 22.50
N SER A 273 9.54 9.92 23.75
CA SER A 273 10.85 10.45 24.13
C SER A 273 11.99 9.48 23.77
N ALA A 274 13.20 10.01 23.60
CA ALA A 274 14.39 9.18 23.41
C ALA A 274 14.64 8.23 24.60
N GLN A 275 14.21 8.61 25.80
CA GLN A 275 14.30 7.76 27.00
C GLN A 275 13.34 6.55 26.91
N GLU A 276 12.13 6.75 26.43
CA GLU A 276 11.17 5.66 26.22
C GLU A 276 11.64 4.68 25.12
N ALA A 277 12.46 5.15 24.18
CA ALA A 277 12.99 4.36 23.08
C ALA A 277 14.40 3.77 23.31
N GLU A 278 15.05 4.01 24.45
CA GLU A 278 16.48 3.69 24.69
C GLU A 278 16.86 2.21 24.45
N GLY A 279 15.90 1.28 24.59
CA GLY A 279 16.11 -0.17 24.41
C GLY A 279 15.75 -0.74 23.03
N ILE A 280 15.20 0.08 22.14
CA ILE A 280 14.68 -0.35 20.83
C ILE A 280 15.23 0.49 19.68
N ALA A 281 15.65 1.73 19.95
CA ALA A 281 16.04 2.66 18.91
C ALA A 281 17.39 2.27 18.33
N ASP A 282 17.43 2.16 17.00
CA ASP A 282 18.70 2.18 16.27
C ASP A 282 19.28 3.61 16.27
N SER A 283 20.51 3.77 15.78
CA SER A 283 21.18 5.08 15.77
C SER A 283 20.34 6.15 15.06
N PRO A 284 19.78 5.90 13.85
CA PRO A 284 18.90 6.87 13.20
C PRO A 284 17.69 7.30 14.03
N LEU A 285 16.94 6.36 14.62
CA LEU A 285 15.76 6.68 15.42
C LEU A 285 16.15 7.44 16.69
N HIS A 286 17.23 7.03 17.36
CA HIS A 286 17.74 7.73 18.53
C HIS A 286 18.05 9.19 18.21
N ASP A 287 18.83 9.44 17.16
CA ASP A 287 19.22 10.78 16.72
C ASP A 287 17.98 11.64 16.43
N PHE A 288 17.00 11.10 15.68
CA PHE A 288 15.72 11.77 15.42
C PHE A 288 14.96 12.12 16.72
N LEU A 289 14.87 11.19 17.67
CA LEU A 289 14.16 11.42 18.93
C LEU A 289 14.86 12.41 19.86
N THR A 290 16.16 12.68 19.66
CA THR A 290 16.90 13.72 20.40
C THR A 290 16.72 15.14 19.86
N LEU A 291 16.15 15.30 18.66
CA LEU A 291 15.86 16.60 18.07
C LEU A 291 14.85 17.40 18.93
N THR A 292 14.82 18.72 18.73
CA THR A 292 13.80 19.58 19.33
C THR A 292 12.42 19.28 18.73
N ASP A 293 11.35 19.58 19.47
CA ASP A 293 9.99 19.34 18.97
C ASP A 293 9.69 20.11 17.68
N GLU A 294 10.23 21.32 17.53
CA GLU A 294 10.10 22.12 16.30
C GLU A 294 10.77 21.44 15.10
N GLU A 295 11.97 20.89 15.28
CA GLU A 295 12.67 20.13 14.24
C GLU A 295 11.88 18.87 13.86
N LYS A 296 11.40 18.10 14.85
CA LYS A 296 10.58 16.89 14.62
C LYS A 296 9.30 17.19 13.84
N ILE A 297 8.59 18.26 14.22
CA ILE A 297 7.35 18.68 13.55
C ILE A 297 7.63 19.16 12.13
N SER A 298 8.81 19.72 11.85
CA SER A 298 9.17 20.16 10.50
C SER A 298 9.20 19.01 9.49
N PHE A 299 9.42 17.76 9.92
CA PHE A 299 9.36 16.57 9.05
C PHE A 299 7.93 16.24 8.61
N LEU A 300 6.91 16.61 9.40
CA LEU A 300 5.50 16.45 9.04
C LEU A 300 5.02 17.56 8.09
N ASN A 301 5.61 18.76 8.21
CA ASN A 301 5.20 19.94 7.44
C ASN A 301 6.02 20.17 6.16
N GLY A 302 7.13 19.45 5.96
CA GLY A 302 8.06 19.62 4.84
C GLY A 302 7.57 19.10 3.48
N SER A 303 6.39 18.50 3.42
CA SER A 303 5.83 17.96 2.19
C SER A 303 4.60 18.75 1.76
N ASP A 304 4.72 19.43 0.62
CA ASP A 304 3.61 19.96 -0.18
C ASP A 304 2.74 18.78 -0.65
N VAL A 305 1.90 18.27 0.26
CA VAL A 305 0.94 17.19 0.03
C VAL A 305 -0.44 17.83 0.01
N ASN A 306 -0.95 18.12 -1.19
CA ASN A 306 -2.31 18.65 -1.36
C ASN A 306 -3.44 17.64 -1.03
N ALA A 307 -3.13 16.54 -0.32
CA ALA A 307 -4.04 15.74 0.49
C ALA A 307 -3.19 14.87 1.43
N LYS A 308 -3.09 15.17 2.73
CA LYS A 308 -2.41 14.28 3.69
C LYS A 308 -2.93 12.85 3.51
N THR A 309 -2.04 11.95 3.14
CA THR A 309 -2.32 10.54 2.88
C THR A 309 -1.53 9.70 3.90
N LEU A 310 -1.80 8.40 3.97
CA LEU A 310 -1.08 7.54 4.91
C LEU A 310 0.41 7.48 4.55
N GLU A 311 0.69 7.48 3.24
CA GLU A 311 2.01 7.39 2.62
C GLU A 311 2.92 8.58 2.99
N SER A 312 2.35 9.76 3.29
CA SER A 312 3.16 10.90 3.74
C SER A 312 3.84 10.67 5.10
N PHE A 313 3.38 9.69 5.88
CA PHE A 313 4.00 9.31 7.15
C PHE A 313 5.01 8.16 7.01
N TYR A 314 5.15 7.53 5.84
CA TYR A 314 6.06 6.40 5.64
C TYR A 314 7.52 6.68 6.03
N PRO A 315 8.12 7.83 5.68
CA PRO A 315 9.50 8.12 6.09
C PRO A 315 9.69 8.00 7.60
N LEU A 316 8.75 8.57 8.39
CA LEU A 316 8.80 8.55 9.85
C LEU A 316 8.44 7.17 10.39
N ALA A 317 7.44 6.52 9.80
CA ALA A 317 7.01 5.18 10.19
C ALA A 317 8.17 4.17 10.08
N GLU A 318 8.95 4.24 9.00
CA GLU A 318 10.10 3.38 8.76
C GLU A 318 11.23 3.58 9.78
N MET A 319 11.38 4.78 10.36
CA MET A 319 12.32 4.99 11.47
C MET A 319 11.94 4.12 12.69
N PHE A 320 10.65 3.98 12.98
CA PHE A 320 10.14 3.13 14.08
C PHE A 320 10.16 1.63 13.77
N LEU A 321 10.36 1.23 12.51
CA LEU A 321 10.62 -0.16 12.15
C LEU A 321 12.06 -0.59 12.50
N THR A 322 12.94 0.36 12.86
CA THR A 322 14.32 0.09 13.32
C THR A 322 15.11 -0.70 12.27
N GLU A 323 15.73 -1.83 12.61
CA GLU A 323 16.47 -2.67 11.67
C GLU A 323 15.56 -3.40 10.67
N GLN A 324 14.27 -3.64 11.00
CA GLN A 324 13.35 -4.36 10.12
C GLN A 324 12.98 -3.58 8.84
N LYS A 325 13.23 -2.26 8.78
CA LYS A 325 13.01 -1.49 7.55
C LYS A 325 13.83 -1.99 6.36
N GLU A 326 14.93 -2.71 6.62
CA GLU A 326 15.75 -3.35 5.58
C GLU A 326 15.05 -4.54 4.91
N GLU A 327 13.94 -5.04 5.47
CA GLU A 327 13.09 -6.05 4.81
C GLU A 327 12.17 -5.42 3.75
N LEU A 328 11.96 -4.10 3.78
CA LEU A 328 11.29 -3.40 2.70
C LEU A 328 12.13 -3.47 1.43
N SER A 329 11.47 -3.58 0.28
CA SER A 329 12.18 -3.43 -0.98
C SER A 329 12.86 -2.06 -1.01
N SER A 330 14.09 -2.01 -1.52
CA SER A 330 14.86 -0.75 -1.64
C SER A 330 14.11 0.33 -2.43
N LYS A 331 13.16 -0.09 -3.28
CA LYS A 331 12.27 0.75 -4.07
C LYS A 331 11.15 1.42 -3.28
N ASP A 332 10.73 0.80 -2.19
CA ASP A 332 9.63 1.28 -1.36
C ASP A 332 10.12 2.03 -0.12
N GLN A 333 11.42 1.98 0.19
CA GLN A 333 12.02 2.70 1.32
C GLN A 333 11.90 4.22 1.15
N THR A 334 11.60 4.90 2.24
CA THR A 334 11.33 6.34 2.32
C THR A 334 12.05 7.04 3.48
N PHE A 335 12.64 6.31 4.42
CA PHE A 335 13.31 6.92 5.59
C PHE A 335 14.48 7.85 5.24
N HIS A 336 15.12 7.69 4.06
CA HIS A 336 16.20 8.57 3.61
C HIS A 336 15.77 10.03 3.46
N HIS A 337 14.47 10.28 3.24
CA HIS A 337 13.90 11.65 3.23
C HIS A 337 14.08 12.38 4.56
N ILE A 338 14.27 11.66 5.66
CA ILE A 338 14.55 12.21 6.99
C ILE A 338 16.05 12.36 7.21
N LEU A 339 16.82 11.32 6.85
CA LEU A 339 18.26 11.26 7.14
C LEU A 339 19.08 12.24 6.30
N ASP A 340 18.65 12.52 5.07
CA ASP A 340 19.29 13.48 4.18
C ASP A 340 18.26 14.39 3.50
N ARG A 341 17.72 15.30 4.31
CA ARG A 341 16.67 16.23 3.89
C ARG A 341 17.09 17.11 2.70
N ALA A 342 18.35 17.55 2.67
CA ALA A 342 18.85 18.40 1.60
C ALA A 342 18.83 17.65 0.25
N THR A 343 19.30 16.39 0.24
CA THR A 343 19.24 15.55 -0.96
C THR A 343 17.80 15.23 -1.35
N ALA A 344 16.92 14.95 -0.38
CA ALA A 344 15.52 14.66 -0.64
C ALA A 344 14.75 15.85 -1.24
N GLU A 345 14.98 17.06 -0.73
CA GLU A 345 14.41 18.30 -1.27
C GLU A 345 14.93 18.53 -2.70
N GLN A 346 16.22 18.35 -2.95
CA GLN A 346 16.80 18.47 -4.29
C GLN A 346 16.22 17.44 -5.27
N LYS A 347 16.05 16.18 -4.86
CA LYS A 347 15.44 15.12 -5.69
C LYS A 347 14.00 15.46 -6.05
N LYS A 348 13.23 15.99 -5.10
CA LYS A 348 11.86 16.46 -5.34
C LYS A 348 11.82 17.61 -6.34
N GLU A 349 12.69 18.61 -6.21
CA GLU A 349 12.78 19.71 -7.17
C GLU A 349 13.14 19.21 -8.58
N ASN A 350 14.10 18.28 -8.67
CA ASN A 350 14.49 17.65 -9.94
C ASN A 350 13.32 16.88 -10.57
N LEU A 351 12.51 16.19 -9.76
CA LEU A 351 11.32 15.46 -10.22
C LEU A 351 10.24 16.40 -10.80
N GLU A 352 10.03 17.58 -10.20
CA GLU A 352 9.09 18.58 -10.71
C GLU A 352 9.60 19.25 -12.00
N GLU A 353 10.91 19.53 -12.09
CA GLU A 353 11.53 19.97 -13.34
C GLU A 353 11.40 18.89 -14.43
N TYR A 354 11.70 17.63 -14.12
CA TYR A 354 11.52 16.49 -15.01
C TYR A 354 10.11 16.44 -15.61
N LYS A 355 9.07 16.60 -14.78
CA LYS A 355 7.67 16.61 -15.25
C LYS A 355 7.39 17.74 -16.25
N ARG A 356 7.94 18.94 -16.01
CA ARG A 356 7.85 20.08 -16.95
C ARG A 356 8.54 19.77 -18.26
N ILE A 357 9.77 19.26 -18.22
CA ILE A 357 10.56 18.89 -19.39
C ILE A 357 9.86 17.81 -20.22
N ARG A 358 9.40 16.71 -19.60
CA ARG A 358 8.67 15.64 -20.30
C ARG A 358 7.41 16.14 -20.98
N SER A 359 6.65 17.01 -20.30
CA SER A 359 5.44 17.62 -20.87
C SER A 359 5.75 18.46 -22.10
N ALA A 360 6.79 19.31 -22.05
CA ALA A 360 7.21 20.14 -23.18
C ALA A 360 7.77 19.31 -24.36
N GLY A 361 8.44 18.19 -24.06
CA GLY A 361 9.08 17.29 -25.01
C GLY A 361 8.14 16.38 -25.80
N MET A 362 6.89 16.17 -25.36
CA MET A 362 5.94 15.21 -25.97
C MET A 362 5.81 15.31 -27.50
N LYS A 363 5.88 16.53 -28.07
CA LYS A 363 5.77 16.75 -29.52
C LYS A 363 7.08 17.06 -30.22
N LEU A 364 8.16 17.33 -29.46
CA LEU A 364 9.43 17.77 -30.03
C LEU A 364 10.03 16.71 -30.96
N ASN A 365 9.96 15.43 -30.59
CA ASN A 365 10.45 14.34 -31.43
C ASN A 365 9.69 14.24 -32.76
N ALA A 366 8.37 14.49 -32.76
CA ALA A 366 7.57 14.54 -33.98
C ALA A 366 7.92 15.75 -34.85
N ASP A 367 8.20 16.90 -34.24
CA ASP A 367 8.64 18.12 -34.92
C ASP A 367 10.00 17.90 -35.61
N ILE A 368 10.98 17.30 -34.91
CA ILE A 368 12.31 16.96 -35.46
C ILE A 368 12.19 15.95 -36.60
N PHE A 369 11.40 14.90 -36.42
CA PHE A 369 11.17 13.89 -37.46
C PHE A 369 10.51 14.50 -38.70
N SER A 370 9.49 15.35 -38.51
CA SER A 370 8.82 16.05 -39.62
C SER A 370 9.81 16.95 -40.37
N TYR A 371 10.63 17.72 -39.64
CA TYR A 371 11.69 18.54 -40.23
C TYR A 371 12.67 17.70 -41.07
N LEU A 372 13.12 16.56 -40.57
CA LEU A 372 13.99 15.64 -41.34
C LEU A 372 13.33 15.22 -42.65
N ILE A 373 12.07 14.77 -42.61
CA ILE A 373 11.37 14.27 -43.79
C ILE A 373 11.07 15.40 -44.80
N GLU A 374 10.73 16.59 -44.33
CA GLU A 374 10.48 17.76 -45.17
C GLU A 374 11.73 18.22 -45.92
N GLN A 375 12.88 18.24 -45.24
CA GLN A 375 14.12 18.73 -45.83
C GLN A 375 14.85 17.66 -46.66
N ASN A 376 14.79 16.41 -46.25
CA ASN A 376 15.58 15.33 -46.84
C ASN A 376 14.74 14.35 -47.69
N GLY A 377 13.41 14.48 -47.66
CA GLY A 377 12.47 13.69 -48.46
C GLY A 377 12.18 12.30 -47.88
N PRO A 378 11.13 11.63 -48.39
CA PRO A 378 10.65 10.34 -47.87
C PRO A 378 11.60 9.16 -48.15
N GLN A 379 12.58 9.31 -49.04
CA GLN A 379 13.60 8.29 -49.28
C GLN A 379 14.45 7.99 -48.04
N THR A 380 14.59 8.94 -47.12
CA THR A 380 15.29 8.82 -45.84
C THR A 380 14.82 7.59 -45.07
N MET A 381 13.51 7.37 -44.98
CA MET A 381 12.98 6.19 -44.29
C MET A 381 13.37 4.89 -44.98
N ARG A 382 13.48 4.87 -46.31
CA ARG A 382 13.92 3.67 -47.05
C ARG A 382 15.38 3.34 -46.78
N GLU A 383 16.20 4.35 -46.53
CA GLU A 383 17.61 4.18 -46.16
C GLU A 383 17.73 3.62 -44.74
N ILE A 384 16.98 4.19 -43.80
CA ILE A 384 16.90 3.71 -42.41
C ILE A 384 16.39 2.27 -42.35
N SER A 385 15.30 1.96 -43.04
CA SER A 385 14.74 0.61 -43.14
C SER A 385 15.77 -0.40 -43.67
N ARG A 386 16.50 -0.07 -44.75
CA ARG A 386 17.58 -0.94 -45.27
C ARG A 386 18.72 -1.08 -44.28
N PHE A 387 19.09 0.00 -43.60
CA PHE A 387 20.17 -0.02 -42.62
C PHE A 387 19.80 -0.93 -41.44
N LEU A 388 18.65 -0.74 -40.82
CA LEU A 388 18.19 -1.53 -39.67
C LEU A 388 17.73 -2.94 -40.06
N ASN A 389 17.45 -3.19 -41.34
CA ASN A 389 16.85 -4.41 -41.87
C ASN A 389 15.40 -4.62 -41.37
N ILE A 390 14.62 -3.55 -41.39
CA ILE A 390 13.20 -3.50 -41.00
C ILE A 390 12.35 -3.41 -42.26
N SER A 391 11.32 -4.26 -42.40
CA SER A 391 10.43 -4.23 -43.56
C SER A 391 9.27 -3.26 -43.36
N PHE A 392 8.93 -2.47 -44.39
CA PHE A 392 7.72 -1.63 -44.40
C PHE A 392 6.42 -2.42 -44.47
N ASP A 393 6.49 -3.69 -44.91
CA ASP A 393 5.29 -4.53 -45.08
C ASP A 393 4.78 -5.08 -43.74
N LYS A 394 5.52 -4.89 -42.64
CA LYS A 394 5.09 -5.27 -41.30
C LYS A 394 4.43 -4.06 -40.62
N GLU A 395 3.18 -4.23 -40.22
CA GLU A 395 2.45 -3.28 -39.35
C GLU A 395 2.82 -3.48 -37.87
N ASP A 396 4.10 -3.68 -37.57
CA ASP A 396 4.58 -3.77 -36.19
C ASP A 396 4.87 -2.36 -35.67
N THR A 397 4.13 -1.93 -34.64
CA THR A 397 4.25 -0.59 -34.06
C THR A 397 5.63 -0.37 -33.44
N PHE A 398 6.23 -1.39 -32.82
CA PHE A 398 7.52 -1.26 -32.16
C PHE A 398 8.64 -1.02 -33.19
N ASP A 399 8.63 -1.76 -34.30
CA ASP A 399 9.60 -1.56 -35.39
C ASP A 399 9.52 -0.13 -35.98
N GLN A 400 8.32 0.46 -36.03
CA GLN A 400 8.14 1.85 -36.46
C GLN A 400 8.71 2.85 -35.45
N ASP A 401 8.54 2.61 -34.16
CA ASP A 401 9.13 3.43 -33.09
C ASP A 401 10.66 3.34 -33.11
N VAL A 402 11.22 2.15 -33.35
CA VAL A 402 12.68 1.95 -33.52
C VAL A 402 13.21 2.75 -34.71
N MET A 403 12.53 2.70 -35.86
CA MET A 403 12.94 3.48 -37.03
C MET A 403 12.87 4.99 -36.78
N THR A 404 11.84 5.45 -36.07
CA THR A 404 11.65 6.87 -35.77
C THR A 404 12.70 7.38 -34.79
N ASP A 405 13.00 6.63 -33.72
CA ASP A 405 14.05 6.97 -32.76
C ASP A 405 15.43 7.03 -33.45
N PHE A 406 15.75 6.01 -34.26
CA PHE A 406 16.98 6.00 -35.04
C PHE A 406 17.07 7.19 -36.00
N ALA A 407 15.95 7.55 -36.65
CA ALA A 407 15.89 8.70 -37.55
C ALA A 407 16.27 10.00 -36.85
N ILE A 408 15.82 10.21 -35.61
CA ILE A 408 16.01 11.48 -34.90
C ILE A 408 17.43 11.61 -34.36
N TYR A 409 17.97 10.53 -33.79
CA TYR A 409 19.16 10.58 -32.95
C TYR A 409 20.40 9.90 -33.53
N GLU A 410 20.26 8.98 -34.48
CA GLU A 410 21.37 8.16 -35.00
C GLU A 410 21.61 8.34 -36.51
N TYR A 411 20.62 8.82 -37.25
CA TYR A 411 20.74 9.01 -38.70
C TYR A 411 21.82 10.06 -39.02
N ASP A 412 22.71 9.74 -39.93
CA ASP A 412 23.75 10.67 -40.39
C ASP A 412 23.20 11.58 -41.49
N TRP A 413 23.06 12.86 -41.17
CA TRP A 413 22.63 13.91 -42.08
C TRP A 413 23.75 14.92 -42.35
N ASP A 414 24.69 14.49 -43.19
CA ASP A 414 25.89 15.24 -43.59
C ASP A 414 26.87 15.50 -42.44
N GLY A 415 27.11 14.49 -41.60
CA GLY A 415 28.00 14.55 -40.44
C GLY A 415 27.34 15.09 -39.17
N GLN A 416 26.02 15.25 -39.17
CA GLN A 416 25.23 15.68 -38.02
C GLN A 416 23.97 14.82 -37.87
N THR A 417 23.50 14.65 -36.64
CA THR A 417 22.20 14.02 -36.41
C THR A 417 21.05 15.00 -36.67
N PRO A 418 19.84 14.52 -36.99
CA PRO A 418 18.69 15.41 -37.21
C PRO A 418 18.35 16.28 -36.00
N VAL A 419 18.54 15.78 -34.78
CA VAL A 419 18.39 16.61 -33.56
C VAL A 419 19.41 17.75 -33.49
N GLN A 420 20.68 17.50 -33.84
CA GLN A 420 21.72 18.54 -33.88
C GLN A 420 21.40 19.61 -34.92
N ARG A 421 20.96 19.17 -36.10
CA ARG A 421 20.63 20.07 -37.22
C ARG A 421 19.35 20.86 -36.94
N TYR A 422 18.36 20.23 -36.31
CA TYR A 422 17.15 20.92 -35.87
C TYR A 422 17.49 22.04 -34.87
N ASN A 423 18.29 21.72 -33.85
CA ASN A 423 18.72 22.69 -32.83
C ASN A 423 19.49 23.88 -33.42
N GLN A 424 20.34 23.67 -34.44
CA GLN A 424 21.07 24.75 -35.09
C GLN A 424 20.19 25.69 -35.94
N ASN A 425 19.01 25.23 -36.37
CA ASN A 425 18.16 25.96 -37.31
C ASN A 425 16.84 26.46 -36.70
N HIS A 426 16.56 26.12 -35.44
CA HIS A 426 15.34 26.52 -34.74
C HIS A 426 15.65 27.14 -33.39
N THR A 427 14.74 27.96 -32.90
CA THR A 427 14.74 28.45 -31.52
C THR A 427 13.43 28.01 -30.89
N GLU A 428 13.53 27.22 -29.83
CA GLU A 428 12.40 26.64 -29.12
C GLU A 428 12.12 27.36 -27.79
N SER A 429 11.08 26.92 -27.07
CA SER A 429 10.89 27.33 -25.66
C SER A 429 12.08 26.89 -24.81
N GLU A 430 12.23 27.49 -23.63
CA GLU A 430 13.34 27.19 -22.71
C GLU A 430 13.46 25.69 -22.41
N GLU A 431 12.35 25.02 -22.07
CA GLU A 431 12.33 23.60 -21.73
C GLU A 431 12.69 22.71 -22.92
N ARG A 432 12.16 23.02 -24.10
CA ARG A 432 12.47 22.28 -25.34
C ARG A 432 13.92 22.50 -25.77
N GLN A 433 14.44 23.71 -25.60
CA GLN A 433 15.82 24.04 -25.89
C GLN A 433 16.77 23.25 -24.99
N GLN A 434 16.46 23.12 -23.69
CA GLN A 434 17.22 22.27 -22.77
C GLN A 434 17.23 20.80 -23.24
N ILE A 435 16.12 20.26 -23.75
CA ILE A 435 16.07 18.90 -24.31
C ILE A 435 17.01 18.78 -25.52
N LEU A 436 17.01 19.74 -26.43
CA LEU A 436 17.87 19.73 -27.61
C LEU A 436 19.36 19.83 -27.23
N GLU A 437 19.69 20.62 -26.21
CA GLU A 437 21.04 20.75 -25.68
C GLU A 437 21.52 19.47 -24.98
N ALA A 438 20.64 18.83 -24.19
CA ALA A 438 20.90 17.53 -23.58
C ALA A 438 21.06 16.44 -24.64
N ALA A 439 20.21 16.43 -25.67
CA ALA A 439 20.28 15.49 -26.78
C ALA A 439 21.61 15.57 -27.56
N ASN A 440 22.20 16.77 -27.68
CA ASN A 440 23.51 16.94 -28.31
C ASN A 440 24.67 16.33 -27.50
N LYS A 441 24.46 16.09 -26.20
CA LYS A 441 25.42 15.46 -25.28
C LYS A 441 25.03 14.02 -24.92
N ALA A 442 23.96 13.50 -25.53
CA ALA A 442 23.42 12.21 -25.19
C ALA A 442 24.38 11.08 -25.55
N TRP A 443 24.32 9.99 -24.79
CA TRP A 443 25.04 8.77 -25.10
C TRP A 443 24.13 7.56 -24.89
N SER A 444 24.39 6.50 -25.64
CA SER A 444 23.71 5.21 -25.48
C SER A 444 24.66 4.20 -24.87
N SER A 445 24.19 3.43 -23.90
CA SER A 445 24.98 2.36 -23.29
C SER A 445 24.11 1.17 -22.90
N LEU A 446 24.78 0.09 -22.49
CA LEU A 446 24.17 -1.06 -21.83
C LEU A 446 24.30 -0.88 -20.32
N PHE A 447 23.16 -0.72 -19.66
CA PHE A 447 23.08 -0.48 -18.24
C PHE A 447 22.58 -1.70 -17.50
N TYR A 448 23.14 -1.97 -16.32
CA TYR A 448 22.53 -2.84 -15.32
C TYR A 448 21.71 -1.99 -14.36
N VAL A 449 20.44 -2.36 -14.13
CA VAL A 449 19.62 -1.71 -13.11
C VAL A 449 20.16 -2.17 -11.75
N LYS A 450 20.61 -1.24 -10.92
CA LYS A 450 21.11 -1.55 -9.57
C LYS A 450 20.05 -1.38 -8.50
N ASN A 451 19.26 -0.31 -8.62
CA ASN A 451 18.22 0.04 -7.67
C ASN A 451 17.19 0.97 -8.32
N ALA A 452 16.01 1.08 -7.75
CA ALA A 452 15.00 2.07 -8.10
C ALA A 452 14.42 2.70 -6.83
N SER A 453 13.83 3.88 -6.94
CA SER A 453 13.02 4.53 -5.91
C SER A 453 11.70 4.94 -6.54
N ASN A 454 10.61 4.31 -6.14
CA ASN A 454 9.27 4.68 -6.61
C ASN A 454 8.90 6.09 -6.13
N ILE A 455 9.39 6.45 -4.96
CA ILE A 455 9.05 7.69 -4.26
C ILE A 455 9.81 8.88 -4.84
N ASP A 456 11.12 8.72 -5.09
CA ASP A 456 11.93 9.77 -5.73
C ASP A 456 11.74 9.80 -7.25
N GLY A 457 11.11 8.77 -7.84
CA GLY A 457 11.01 8.62 -9.28
C GLY A 457 12.35 8.31 -9.95
N THR A 458 13.33 7.78 -9.21
CA THR A 458 14.70 7.56 -9.72
C THR A 458 15.04 6.09 -9.95
N VAL A 459 15.99 5.85 -10.85
CA VAL A 459 16.61 4.54 -11.08
C VAL A 459 18.11 4.71 -11.12
N LEU A 460 18.82 3.92 -10.32
CA LEU A 460 20.27 3.85 -10.33
C LEU A 460 20.74 2.77 -11.31
N LEU A 461 21.55 3.19 -12.27
CA LEU A 461 22.08 2.36 -13.34
C LEU A 461 23.60 2.23 -13.21
N GLU A 462 24.14 1.06 -13.53
CA GLU A 462 25.57 0.83 -13.73
C GLU A 462 25.84 0.71 -15.24
N ASP A 463 26.63 1.61 -15.79
CA ASP A 463 27.07 1.57 -17.18
C ASP A 463 28.12 0.47 -17.37
N LEU A 464 27.71 -0.64 -18.00
CA LEU A 464 28.58 -1.80 -18.19
C LEU A 464 29.66 -1.60 -19.26
N ILE A 465 29.55 -0.55 -20.07
CA ILE A 465 30.49 -0.24 -21.15
C ILE A 465 31.54 0.76 -20.68
N HIS A 466 31.14 1.79 -19.94
CA HIS A 466 32.02 2.87 -19.50
C HIS A 466 32.48 2.74 -18.04
N GLY A 467 31.79 1.93 -17.23
CA GLY A 467 32.15 1.65 -15.84
C GLY A 467 31.77 2.74 -14.85
N GLU A 468 30.75 3.55 -15.16
CA GLU A 468 30.24 4.62 -14.30
C GLU A 468 28.82 4.33 -13.82
N GLU A 469 28.45 4.84 -12.64
CA GLU A 469 27.07 4.80 -12.17
C GLU A 469 26.32 6.06 -12.58
N VAL A 470 25.05 5.90 -12.97
CA VAL A 470 24.20 6.97 -13.47
C VAL A 470 22.84 6.85 -12.80
N GLU A 471 22.44 7.87 -12.03
CA GLU A 471 21.07 8.00 -11.57
C GLU A 471 20.24 8.74 -12.63
N ILE A 472 19.10 8.17 -12.99
CA ILE A 472 18.11 8.75 -13.91
C ILE A 472 16.79 9.03 -13.19
N ILE A 473 16.00 9.96 -13.72
CA ILE A 473 14.60 10.15 -13.34
C ILE A 473 13.70 9.52 -14.41
N ASP A 474 12.85 8.58 -13.99
CA ASP A 474 11.82 7.94 -14.79
C ASP A 474 10.71 7.37 -13.90
N ASN A 475 9.65 8.17 -13.67
CA ASN A 475 8.57 7.81 -12.73
C ASN A 475 7.88 6.49 -13.05
N HIS A 476 7.76 6.13 -14.32
CA HIS A 476 7.05 4.92 -14.72
C HIS A 476 7.98 3.72 -14.60
N PHE A 477 9.22 3.85 -15.07
CA PHE A 477 10.18 2.77 -14.97
C PHE A 477 10.56 2.48 -13.53
N SER A 478 10.79 3.51 -12.69
CA SER A 478 11.09 3.33 -11.27
C SER A 478 9.95 2.64 -10.51
N ALA A 479 8.69 2.88 -10.89
CA ALA A 479 7.52 2.24 -10.31
C ALA A 479 7.30 0.80 -10.78
N THR A 480 7.85 0.39 -11.93
CA THR A 480 7.54 -0.90 -12.56
C THR A 480 8.72 -1.88 -12.61
N VAL A 481 9.95 -1.40 -12.48
CA VAL A 481 11.14 -2.25 -12.53
C VAL A 481 11.35 -3.03 -11.23
N ASP A 482 11.78 -4.29 -11.36
CA ASP A 482 12.36 -5.11 -10.30
C ASP A 482 13.89 -5.07 -10.46
N SER A 483 14.60 -4.54 -9.47
CA SER A 483 15.96 -4.00 -9.62
C SER A 483 17.09 -5.01 -9.85
N ASP A 484 16.83 -6.31 -9.87
CA ASP A 484 17.92 -7.28 -9.61
C ASP A 484 18.34 -8.14 -10.81
N GLU A 485 17.55 -8.17 -11.89
CA GLU A 485 17.77 -9.09 -13.02
C GLU A 485 17.74 -8.42 -14.41
N LEU A 486 17.63 -7.10 -14.48
CA LEU A 486 17.37 -6.39 -15.73
C LEU A 486 18.60 -5.63 -16.27
N LEU A 487 18.84 -5.80 -17.57
CA LEU A 487 19.72 -4.94 -18.35
C LEU A 487 18.89 -4.08 -19.30
N LEU A 488 19.33 -2.85 -19.48
CA LEU A 488 18.69 -1.82 -20.28
C LEU A 488 19.71 -1.23 -21.25
N TYR A 489 19.56 -1.47 -22.55
CA TYR A 489 20.24 -0.64 -23.55
C TYR A 489 19.35 0.56 -23.87
N THR A 490 19.80 1.76 -23.53
CA THR A 490 19.02 2.98 -23.72
C THR A 490 19.93 4.20 -23.90
N ARG A 491 19.33 5.31 -24.32
CA ARG A 491 19.99 6.62 -24.46
C ARG A 491 19.74 7.47 -23.22
N ILE A 492 20.80 8.03 -22.67
CA ILE A 492 20.77 8.99 -21.57
C ILE A 492 20.91 10.41 -22.11
N LEU A 493 20.02 11.30 -21.66
CA LEU A 493 20.10 12.73 -21.86
C LEU A 493 20.57 13.39 -20.56
N PRO A 494 21.78 13.95 -20.51
CA PRO A 494 22.28 14.65 -19.32
C PRO A 494 21.76 16.09 -19.25
N PHE A 495 21.06 16.42 -18.18
CA PHE A 495 20.75 17.79 -17.78
C PHE A 495 21.75 18.27 -16.72
N SER A 496 21.70 19.55 -16.35
CA SER A 496 22.61 20.11 -15.36
C SER A 496 22.44 19.51 -13.95
N ALA A 497 21.22 19.10 -13.60
CA ALA A 497 20.87 18.64 -12.26
C ALA A 497 20.51 17.14 -12.17
N PHE A 498 20.15 16.49 -13.28
CA PHE A 498 19.73 15.09 -13.32
C PHE A 498 19.91 14.49 -14.72
N ASN A 499 19.72 13.18 -14.85
CA ASN A 499 19.71 12.49 -16.14
C ASN A 499 18.31 11.91 -16.41
N ILE A 500 17.97 11.74 -17.69
CA ILE A 500 16.74 11.05 -18.11
C ILE A 500 17.03 10.08 -19.24
N THR A 501 16.14 9.15 -19.47
CA THR A 501 16.09 8.33 -20.69
C THR A 501 15.37 9.08 -21.81
N SER A 502 15.73 8.82 -23.07
CA SER A 502 14.92 9.27 -24.21
C SER A 502 14.91 8.24 -25.34
N GLY A 503 13.76 8.08 -25.96
CA GLY A 503 13.62 7.19 -27.11
C GLY A 503 13.33 5.75 -26.71
N ILE A 504 13.72 4.83 -27.60
CA ILE A 504 13.45 3.41 -27.45
C ILE A 504 14.49 2.75 -26.55
N SER A 505 14.06 1.71 -25.84
CA SER A 505 14.90 0.93 -24.94
C SER A 505 14.83 -0.54 -25.28
N PHE A 506 15.96 -1.24 -25.16
CA PHE A 506 16.03 -2.69 -25.37
C PHE A 506 16.35 -3.39 -24.06
N LEU A 507 15.45 -4.27 -23.63
CA LEU A 507 15.54 -4.98 -22.37
C LEU A 507 16.16 -6.37 -22.55
N PHE A 508 17.05 -6.75 -21.64
CA PHE A 508 17.71 -8.06 -21.61
C PHE A 508 17.82 -8.58 -20.18
N SER A 509 18.08 -9.88 -20.04
CA SER A 509 18.38 -10.47 -18.74
C SER A 509 19.83 -10.22 -18.34
N LYS A 510 20.09 -9.99 -17.04
CA LYS A 510 21.43 -9.87 -16.45
C LYS A 510 22.37 -11.00 -16.82
N LYS A 511 21.87 -12.23 -16.99
CA LYS A 511 22.67 -13.40 -17.37
C LYS A 511 23.36 -13.24 -18.73
N ASP A 512 22.83 -12.40 -19.60
CA ASP A 512 23.30 -12.21 -20.98
C ASP A 512 24.36 -11.10 -21.09
N ALA A 513 24.68 -10.40 -19.99
CA ALA A 513 25.61 -9.25 -19.96
C ALA A 513 26.93 -9.52 -20.70
N SER A 514 27.63 -10.62 -20.38
CA SER A 514 28.92 -10.93 -21.00
C SER A 514 28.81 -11.17 -22.51
N TYR A 515 27.69 -11.73 -22.98
CA TYR A 515 27.47 -11.95 -24.40
C TYR A 515 27.19 -10.63 -25.12
N LEU A 516 26.34 -9.79 -24.54
CA LEU A 516 25.97 -8.48 -25.09
C LEU A 516 27.19 -7.55 -25.20
N LEU A 517 28.01 -7.46 -24.14
CA LEU A 517 29.24 -6.67 -24.14
C LEU A 517 30.21 -7.12 -25.24
N LYS A 518 30.38 -8.44 -25.40
CA LYS A 518 31.22 -8.99 -26.48
C LYS A 518 30.69 -8.66 -27.88
N GLN A 519 29.38 -8.47 -28.08
CA GLN A 519 28.85 -8.03 -29.37
C GLN A 519 29.10 -6.53 -29.60
N TRP A 520 29.05 -5.72 -28.54
CA TRP A 520 29.39 -4.31 -28.59
C TRP A 520 30.88 -4.09 -28.90
N GLU A 521 31.78 -4.77 -28.20
CA GLU A 521 33.25 -4.67 -28.41
C GLU A 521 33.63 -4.92 -29.88
N LYS A 522 33.03 -5.95 -30.50
CA LYS A 522 33.23 -6.26 -31.92
C LYS A 522 32.82 -5.14 -32.88
N GLN A 523 31.88 -4.28 -32.50
CA GLN A 523 31.51 -3.11 -33.29
C GLN A 523 32.47 -1.95 -33.04
N ALA A 524 32.82 -1.71 -31.77
CA ALA A 524 33.74 -0.65 -31.38
C ALA A 524 35.13 -0.82 -32.02
N GLU A 525 35.68 -2.03 -32.05
CA GLU A 525 37.01 -2.31 -32.63
C GLU A 525 37.10 -2.10 -34.15
N LYS A 526 35.98 -2.14 -34.87
CA LYS A 526 35.95 -2.16 -36.35
C LYS A 526 35.75 -0.79 -36.98
N ARG A 527 35.59 0.26 -36.18
CA ARG A 527 34.96 1.50 -36.64
C ARG A 527 35.64 2.75 -36.08
N GLU A 528 35.59 3.81 -36.87
CA GLU A 528 35.92 5.16 -36.41
C GLU A 528 34.86 5.64 -35.44
N GLN A 529 35.27 6.46 -34.46
CA GLN A 529 34.48 6.83 -33.28
C GLN A 529 33.08 7.39 -33.64
N ASP A 530 32.99 8.19 -34.70
CA ASP A 530 31.77 8.86 -35.14
C ASP A 530 30.73 7.90 -35.78
N THR A 531 31.14 6.67 -36.12
CA THR A 531 30.25 5.68 -36.76
C THR A 531 29.84 4.54 -35.81
N VAL A 532 30.31 4.57 -34.56
CA VAL A 532 30.08 3.50 -33.58
C VAL A 532 28.62 3.48 -33.12
N SER A 533 28.05 4.63 -32.74
CA SER A 533 26.70 4.70 -32.14
C SER A 533 25.59 4.10 -33.02
N PRO A 534 25.45 4.47 -34.32
CA PRO A 534 24.35 3.94 -35.14
C PRO A 534 24.47 2.42 -35.37
N HIS A 535 25.70 1.90 -35.39
CA HIS A 535 25.94 0.47 -35.54
C HIS A 535 25.71 -0.31 -34.25
N CYS A 536 26.05 0.27 -33.10
CA CYS A 536 25.73 -0.29 -31.79
C CYS A 536 24.21 -0.37 -31.59
N PHE A 537 23.48 0.71 -31.89
CA PHE A 537 22.01 0.72 -31.87
C PHE A 537 21.44 -0.43 -32.71
N LYS A 538 21.89 -0.56 -33.97
CA LYS A 538 21.46 -1.64 -34.87
C LYS A 538 21.78 -3.04 -34.32
N VAL A 539 22.93 -3.21 -33.67
CA VAL A 539 23.31 -4.50 -33.09
C VAL A 539 22.42 -4.84 -31.90
N PHE A 540 22.18 -3.91 -30.98
CA PHE A 540 21.29 -4.15 -29.84
C PHE A 540 19.85 -4.38 -30.26
N TYR A 541 19.34 -3.67 -31.26
CA TYR A 541 18.02 -3.95 -31.83
C TYR A 541 17.94 -5.38 -32.39
N ARG A 542 18.95 -5.86 -33.11
CA ARG A 542 18.98 -7.24 -33.61
C ARG A 542 19.07 -8.29 -32.50
N LEU A 543 19.81 -7.97 -31.44
CA LEU A 543 19.90 -8.84 -30.26
C LEU A 543 18.57 -8.90 -29.53
N TYR A 544 17.87 -7.77 -29.43
CA TYR A 544 16.53 -7.67 -28.86
C TYR A 544 15.51 -8.51 -29.64
N GLN A 545 15.57 -8.51 -30.97
CA GLN A 545 14.69 -9.33 -31.81
C GLN A 545 14.92 -10.84 -31.66
N ASN A 546 16.00 -11.28 -31.02
CA ASN A 546 16.22 -12.69 -30.73
C ASN A 546 15.39 -13.09 -29.50
N SER A 547 14.45 -14.03 -29.69
CA SER A 547 13.55 -14.52 -28.64
C SER A 547 14.25 -15.13 -27.43
N ASP A 548 15.51 -15.55 -27.57
CA ASP A 548 16.29 -16.11 -26.48
C ASP A 548 16.97 -15.03 -25.61
N LEU A 549 17.02 -13.78 -26.08
CA LEU A 549 17.75 -12.68 -25.45
C LEU A 549 16.85 -11.50 -25.06
N GLY A 550 16.03 -11.01 -25.99
CA GLY A 550 15.18 -9.85 -25.77
C GLY A 550 14.03 -10.18 -24.82
N LEU A 551 13.79 -9.29 -23.86
CA LEU A 551 12.65 -9.39 -22.96
C LEU A 551 11.48 -8.54 -23.50
N PRO A 552 10.23 -9.03 -23.43
CA PRO A 552 9.08 -8.27 -23.87
C PRO A 552 8.97 -6.95 -23.07
N LEU A 553 8.64 -5.89 -23.78
CA LEU A 553 8.38 -4.57 -23.22
C LEU A 553 6.95 -4.49 -22.65
N ASP A 554 6.57 -5.40 -21.75
CA ASP A 554 5.30 -5.28 -21.00
C ASP A 554 5.32 -4.06 -20.04
N PHE A 555 6.48 -3.42 -19.88
CA PHE A 555 6.68 -2.22 -19.07
C PHE A 555 6.44 -0.90 -19.81
N GLN A 556 6.29 -0.86 -21.14
CA GLN A 556 6.24 0.39 -21.92
C GLN A 556 4.91 0.70 -22.62
N THR A 557 3.86 -0.11 -22.45
CA THR A 557 2.50 0.29 -22.85
C THR A 557 1.93 1.13 -21.70
N THR A 558 1.67 2.44 -21.81
CA THR A 558 0.90 3.11 -22.87
C THR A 558 0.94 4.64 -22.66
N LYS A 559 1.16 5.39 -23.75
CA LYS A 559 0.73 6.78 -24.03
C LYS A 559 1.17 7.94 -23.13
#